data_AF-A0A6I2Y346-F1
#
_entry.id   AF-A0A6I2Y346-F1
#
_cell.length_a   1.000
_cell.length_b   1.000
_cell.length_c   1.000
_cell.angle_alpha   90.00
_cell.angle_beta   90.00
_cell.angle_gamma   90.00
#
_symmetry.space_group_name_H-M   'P 1'
#
loop_
_entity.id
_entity.type
_entity.pdbx_description
1 polymer ?
#
loop_
_entity_poly.entity_id
_entity_poly.type
_entity_poly.pdbx_seq_one_letter_code
_entity_poly.pdbx_strand_id
1 'polypeptide(L)'
;MTTLVPIAVLACVLSACGSSAPEPSGASASALSGVNTGTDDAASSQDSYPLPDCTGQDPANCSYDGFDPSVDGFSFANWGETGELDATGMVALFGAKAVCAKRTSSGCVLYPAAREWAEQVNEAMAGGHCEGMAVMAARLFRGDAQLADLDPDAESTFDLAFEDPDVAGAIDLWWSTQMLAPVQEAYMAFHDYQPSEIAAELAVGLQTGEGYTMGIYSPDGAHAITPFAVTQEGDRIAISVYDNNFPGTVQRIMIDPATEQWSYAMGSTNPDEPTGGWEGGIGTIELTPMASRGLPVAAPFDDSASKGAVRGNTVSHLLVTSPDPQSRVGFDVTVDGQTYDTTDPAVVLPEGVMARSTLGAVLSGKGMAVTVDRSVVKSFSASPRARNGSSGQTPVTMSIDSVGSPRITVRAASSEATEADTSFTVNRRGQVEVASADGSQADVNVSNGLNSVDFPLPDDIDMTVDTGGDGVADIEYLDEDGNVVGEFAVDDETENGDVIDALAEFDEDSGEFDLSEDVAEADEVDQAALDAFAGDGSADDYSGADAQDDSDADAQDDSDAGAQDDSDAGAQDDSDAGAQDDSDAGA
;
A
#
# COMPACT_ATOMS: atom_id res chain seq x y z
N MET A 1 -80.94 62.18 -9.41
CA MET A 1 -82.13 61.61 -10.06
C MET A 1 -81.64 60.71 -11.19
N THR A 2 -82.11 59.45 -11.22
CA THR A 2 -82.20 58.56 -12.40
C THR A 2 -80.89 58.27 -13.16
N THR A 3 -80.46 57.04 -13.42
CA THR A 3 -81.17 55.77 -13.66
C THR A 3 -80.12 54.66 -13.69
N LEU A 4 -80.46 53.47 -13.17
CA LEU A 4 -79.71 52.22 -13.31
C LEU A 4 -79.83 51.65 -14.74
N VAL A 5 -78.71 51.20 -15.31
CA VAL A 5 -78.61 50.18 -16.37
C VAL A 5 -77.36 49.33 -16.04
N PRO A 6 -77.39 47.98 -16.13
CA PRO A 6 -76.29 47.15 -15.66
C PRO A 6 -75.16 47.15 -16.71
N ILE A 7 -73.93 47.44 -16.27
CA ILE A 7 -72.73 47.22 -17.08
C ILE A 7 -72.07 45.93 -16.61
N ALA A 8 -72.04 44.97 -17.54
CA ALA A 8 -71.37 43.69 -17.41
C ALA A 8 -69.89 43.87 -17.05
N VAL A 9 -69.44 43.08 -16.08
CA VAL A 9 -68.04 42.96 -15.68
C VAL A 9 -67.25 42.32 -16.83
N LEU A 10 -66.41 43.11 -17.49
CA LEU A 10 -65.36 42.64 -18.39
C LEU A 10 -64.03 42.76 -17.62
N ALA A 11 -63.71 41.74 -16.83
CA ALA A 11 -62.39 41.62 -16.20
C ALA A 11 -61.42 41.01 -17.23
N CYS A 12 -60.39 41.78 -17.59
CA CYS A 12 -59.28 41.32 -18.41
C CYS A 12 -58.60 40.12 -17.76
N VAL A 13 -58.62 38.99 -18.46
CA VAL A 13 -57.81 37.81 -18.16
C VAL A 13 -56.40 38.08 -18.67
N LEU A 14 -55.44 38.20 -17.76
CA LEU A 14 -54.01 38.04 -18.07
C LEU A 14 -53.77 36.53 -18.26
N SER A 15 -53.57 36.14 -19.51
CA SER A 15 -53.18 34.79 -19.92
C SER A 15 -51.72 34.52 -19.56
N ALA A 16 -51.49 33.77 -18.49
CA ALA A 16 -50.25 33.05 -18.23
C ALA A 16 -50.55 31.55 -18.34
N CYS A 17 -50.13 30.92 -19.44
CA CYS A 17 -50.07 29.46 -19.60
C CYS A 17 -49.16 29.11 -20.78
N GLY A 18 -48.10 28.34 -20.46
CA GLY A 18 -47.69 27.13 -21.19
C GLY A 18 -47.00 27.29 -22.54
N SER A 19 -45.66 27.39 -22.52
CA SER A 19 -44.81 27.06 -23.67
C SER A 19 -43.59 26.25 -23.17
N SER A 20 -43.75 24.93 -23.20
CA SER A 20 -42.74 23.88 -23.43
C SER A 20 -41.25 24.26 -23.32
N ALA A 21 -40.64 23.85 -22.22
CA ALA A 21 -39.18 23.71 -22.06
C ALA A 21 -38.70 22.38 -22.67
N PRO A 22 -37.48 22.31 -23.24
CA PRO A 22 -36.95 21.10 -23.85
C PRO A 22 -36.52 20.08 -22.78
N GLU A 23 -36.86 18.81 -23.03
CA GLU A 23 -36.49 17.64 -22.24
C GLU A 23 -34.97 17.48 -22.17
N PRO A 24 -34.37 17.15 -21.01
CA PRO A 24 -33.03 16.58 -20.98
C PRO A 24 -33.13 15.14 -21.51
N SER A 25 -32.50 14.90 -22.64
CA SER A 25 -32.27 13.55 -23.17
C SER A 25 -31.58 12.71 -22.10
N GLY A 26 -32.23 11.63 -21.69
CA GLY A 26 -31.66 10.66 -20.75
C GLY A 26 -30.35 10.10 -21.29
N ALA A 27 -29.27 10.39 -20.57
CA ALA A 27 -28.06 9.58 -20.62
C ALA A 27 -28.38 8.28 -19.89
N SER A 28 -28.53 7.20 -20.65
CA SER A 28 -28.51 5.86 -20.08
C SER A 28 -27.14 5.63 -19.48
N ALA A 29 -27.08 5.55 -18.15
CA ALA A 29 -25.99 4.91 -17.43
C ALA A 29 -25.85 3.48 -17.98
N SER A 30 -24.82 3.25 -18.78
CA SER A 30 -24.39 1.89 -19.11
C SER A 30 -23.46 1.47 -17.98
N ALA A 31 -24.05 0.83 -16.98
CA ALA A 31 -23.33 0.10 -15.97
C ALA A 31 -22.54 -1.02 -16.67
N LEU A 32 -21.22 -1.02 -16.50
CA LEU A 32 -20.38 -2.21 -16.72
C LEU A 32 -20.63 -3.16 -15.54
N SER A 33 -21.75 -3.86 -15.59
CA SER A 33 -22.00 -5.05 -14.77
C SER A 33 -22.23 -6.21 -15.72
N GLY A 34 -21.32 -7.18 -15.68
CA GLY A 34 -21.40 -8.35 -16.53
C GLY A 34 -20.35 -9.39 -16.14
N VAL A 35 -20.55 -10.04 -14.99
CA VAL A 35 -20.10 -11.41 -14.77
C VAL A 35 -20.60 -12.24 -15.94
N ASN A 36 -19.70 -12.86 -16.71
CA ASN A 36 -20.07 -13.77 -17.79
C ASN A 36 -19.50 -15.16 -17.53
N THR A 37 -20.24 -15.95 -16.76
CA THR A 37 -20.12 -17.41 -16.79
C THR A 37 -20.77 -17.91 -18.09
N GLY A 38 -19.98 -18.26 -19.10
CA GLY A 38 -20.49 -18.91 -20.31
C GLY A 38 -19.56 -18.86 -21.50
N THR A 39 -18.97 -20.01 -21.81
CA THR A 39 -18.22 -20.34 -23.03
C THR A 39 -18.90 -19.85 -24.31
N ASP A 40 -18.23 -19.00 -25.08
CA ASP A 40 -18.26 -18.96 -26.55
C ASP A 40 -17.07 -18.13 -27.08
N ASP A 41 -16.20 -18.79 -27.84
CA ASP A 41 -15.08 -18.22 -28.60
C ASP A 41 -15.55 -17.12 -29.55
N ALA A 42 -15.25 -15.87 -29.20
CA ALA A 42 -15.13 -14.77 -30.14
C ALA A 42 -14.06 -13.81 -29.63
N ALA A 43 -12.79 -14.12 -29.91
CA ALA A 43 -11.71 -13.14 -29.85
C ALA A 43 -12.07 -11.94 -30.73
N SER A 44 -12.62 -10.88 -30.12
CA SER A 44 -12.51 -9.55 -30.69
C SER A 44 -11.02 -9.30 -30.87
N SER A 45 -10.57 -8.96 -32.08
CA SER A 45 -9.20 -8.54 -32.31
C SER A 45 -8.93 -7.33 -31.42
N GLN A 46 -8.29 -7.54 -30.27
CA GLN A 46 -7.82 -6.43 -29.46
C GLN A 46 -6.78 -5.69 -30.29
N ASP A 47 -6.95 -4.38 -30.40
CA ASP A 47 -6.01 -3.53 -31.12
C ASP A 47 -4.68 -3.55 -30.37
N SER A 48 -3.61 -4.00 -31.04
CA SER A 48 -2.26 -4.08 -30.48
C SER A 48 -1.28 -3.33 -31.38
N TYR A 49 -0.38 -2.55 -30.77
CA TYR A 49 0.77 -2.03 -31.50
C TYR A 49 1.71 -3.19 -31.89
N PRO A 50 2.55 -3.03 -32.93
CA PRO A 50 3.62 -3.97 -33.20
C PRO A 50 4.69 -3.88 -32.12
N LEU A 51 5.38 -5.00 -31.85
CA LEU A 51 6.60 -4.99 -31.04
C LEU A 51 7.63 -4.01 -31.63
N PRO A 52 8.39 -3.29 -30.79
CA PRO A 52 9.47 -2.42 -31.23
C PRO A 52 10.54 -3.19 -32.00
N ASP A 53 11.00 -2.63 -33.13
CA ASP A 53 12.17 -3.11 -33.86
C ASP A 53 13.34 -2.14 -33.70
N CYS A 54 14.16 -2.37 -32.67
CA CYS A 54 15.37 -1.58 -32.42
C CYS A 54 16.59 -2.04 -33.26
N THR A 55 16.42 -2.96 -34.21
CA THR A 55 17.54 -3.51 -34.99
C THR A 55 18.26 -2.41 -35.78
N GLY A 56 19.51 -2.14 -35.41
CA GLY A 56 20.34 -1.13 -36.09
C GLY A 56 19.93 0.32 -35.80
N GLN A 57 19.05 0.55 -34.82
CA GLN A 57 18.73 1.88 -34.32
C GLN A 57 19.78 2.36 -33.30
N ASP A 58 19.85 3.67 -33.11
CA ASP A 58 20.66 4.26 -32.03
C ASP A 58 20.00 3.94 -30.69
N PRO A 59 20.71 3.37 -29.70
CA PRO A 59 20.16 3.10 -28.37
C PRO A 59 19.53 4.33 -27.70
N ALA A 60 20.00 5.54 -28.04
CA ALA A 60 19.40 6.79 -27.57
C ALA A 60 17.98 7.05 -28.13
N ASN A 61 17.58 6.37 -29.21
CA ASN A 61 16.28 6.52 -29.86
C ASN A 61 15.41 5.25 -29.77
N CYS A 62 15.97 4.12 -29.35
CA CYS A 62 15.26 2.85 -29.25
C CYS A 62 15.93 1.94 -28.21
N SER A 63 15.24 1.73 -27.10
CA SER A 63 15.59 0.77 -26.05
C SER A 63 14.49 -0.26 -25.94
N TYR A 64 14.82 -1.54 -26.01
CA TYR A 64 13.88 -2.66 -25.92
C TYR A 64 14.61 -3.84 -25.27
N ASP A 65 14.02 -4.42 -24.24
CA ASP A 65 14.61 -5.51 -23.44
C ASP A 65 14.29 -6.92 -23.97
N GLY A 66 13.30 -7.05 -24.85
CA GLY A 66 12.87 -8.32 -25.42
C GLY A 66 11.53 -8.84 -24.91
N PHE A 67 10.89 -8.17 -23.94
CA PHE A 67 9.58 -8.59 -23.41
C PHE A 67 8.53 -8.61 -24.53
N ASP A 68 7.71 -9.65 -24.58
CA ASP A 68 6.57 -9.81 -25.47
C ASP A 68 5.31 -10.06 -24.63
N PRO A 69 4.34 -9.12 -24.59
CA PRO A 69 3.09 -9.30 -23.83
C PRO A 69 2.31 -10.59 -24.12
N SER A 70 2.48 -11.20 -25.30
CA SER A 70 1.83 -12.45 -25.70
C SER A 70 2.56 -13.72 -25.24
N VAL A 71 3.70 -13.56 -24.56
CA VAL A 71 4.53 -14.65 -24.03
C VAL A 71 4.87 -14.39 -22.55
N ASP A 72 5.33 -13.19 -22.24
CA ASP A 72 5.88 -12.79 -20.95
C ASP A 72 4.85 -12.11 -20.03
N GLY A 73 3.69 -11.72 -20.57
CA GLY A 73 2.54 -11.24 -19.81
C GLY A 73 1.55 -12.34 -19.45
N PHE A 74 0.68 -12.11 -18.48
CA PHE A 74 -0.44 -13.02 -18.19
C PHE A 74 -1.48 -12.99 -19.31
N SER A 75 -2.15 -14.12 -19.56
CA SER A 75 -3.21 -14.28 -20.56
C SER A 75 -4.60 -13.87 -20.07
N PHE A 76 -4.75 -13.65 -18.77
CA PHE A 76 -5.98 -13.18 -18.14
C PHE A 76 -5.85 -11.71 -17.73
N ALA A 77 -7.00 -11.05 -17.66
CA ALA A 77 -7.06 -9.65 -17.30
C ALA A 77 -7.00 -9.49 -15.78
N ASN A 78 -6.46 -8.36 -15.36
CA ASN A 78 -6.56 -7.86 -14.01
C ASN A 78 -8.03 -7.84 -13.51
N TRP A 79 -8.20 -8.17 -12.23
CA TRP A 79 -9.51 -8.38 -11.58
C TRP A 79 -9.55 -7.66 -10.24
N GLY A 80 -10.76 -7.27 -9.80
CA GLY A 80 -10.99 -6.61 -8.52
C GLY A 80 -11.80 -7.51 -7.59
N GLU A 81 -11.11 -8.21 -6.70
CA GLU A 81 -11.65 -9.04 -5.62
C GLU A 81 -10.75 -8.87 -4.40
N THR A 82 -11.24 -9.23 -3.20
CA THR A 82 -10.40 -9.23 -2.00
C THR A 82 -9.24 -10.22 -2.19
N GLY A 83 -8.04 -9.82 -1.77
CA GLY A 83 -6.86 -10.68 -1.82
C GLY A 83 -6.86 -11.74 -0.73
N GLU A 84 -5.93 -12.68 -0.84
CA GLU A 84 -5.75 -13.81 0.09
C GLU A 84 -4.32 -13.85 0.64
N LEU A 85 -3.73 -12.70 0.97
CA LEU A 85 -2.45 -12.64 1.69
C LEU A 85 -2.60 -13.32 3.06
N ASP A 86 -1.91 -14.43 3.22
CA ASP A 86 -1.99 -15.33 4.37
C ASP A 86 -0.70 -15.29 5.22
N ALA A 87 -0.57 -16.22 6.18
CA ALA A 87 0.64 -16.34 6.98
C ALA A 87 1.89 -16.63 6.14
N THR A 88 1.77 -17.38 5.05
CA THR A 88 2.88 -17.63 4.11
C THR A 88 3.37 -16.31 3.51
N GLY A 89 2.45 -15.50 2.99
CA GLY A 89 2.75 -14.19 2.44
C GLY A 89 3.35 -13.24 3.48
N MET A 90 2.80 -13.21 4.70
CA MET A 90 3.33 -12.39 5.80
C MET A 90 4.75 -12.78 6.19
N VAL A 91 5.04 -14.09 6.25
CA VAL A 91 6.40 -14.60 6.49
C VAL A 91 7.33 -14.21 5.35
N ALA A 92 6.89 -14.26 4.09
CA ALA A 92 7.69 -13.83 2.96
C ALA A 92 8.01 -12.33 3.01
N LEU A 93 7.02 -11.49 3.34
CA LEU A 93 7.17 -10.03 3.36
C LEU A 93 8.08 -9.54 4.48
N PHE A 94 7.92 -10.08 5.69
CA PHE A 94 8.50 -9.49 6.90
C PHE A 94 9.42 -10.44 7.68
N GLY A 95 9.45 -11.72 7.30
CA GLY A 95 10.18 -12.77 7.99
C GLY A 95 9.41 -13.32 9.18
N ALA A 96 9.56 -14.62 9.45
CA ALA A 96 8.78 -15.33 10.47
C ALA A 96 8.90 -14.73 11.87
N LYS A 97 10.06 -14.17 12.23
CA LYS A 97 10.28 -13.55 13.54
C LYS A 97 9.40 -12.33 13.77
N ALA A 98 9.12 -11.54 12.72
CA ALA A 98 8.35 -10.31 12.85
C ALA A 98 6.83 -10.55 12.84
N VAL A 99 6.37 -11.71 12.36
CA VAL A 99 4.94 -11.97 12.14
C VAL A 99 4.40 -13.17 12.89
N CYS A 100 5.22 -14.15 13.28
CA CYS A 100 4.76 -15.32 14.02
C CYS A 100 4.99 -15.13 15.52
N ALA A 101 3.90 -14.92 16.26
CA ALA A 101 3.90 -14.97 17.72
C ALA A 101 4.28 -16.37 18.23
N LYS A 102 3.85 -17.41 17.49
CA LYS A 102 4.15 -18.80 17.81
C LYS A 102 4.26 -19.63 16.54
N ARG A 103 5.35 -20.38 16.44
CA ARG A 103 5.58 -21.32 15.34
C ARG A 103 5.16 -22.73 15.74
N THR A 104 4.42 -23.38 14.87
CA THR A 104 4.12 -24.81 14.94
C THR A 104 4.99 -25.56 13.91
N SER A 105 4.80 -26.88 13.76
CA SER A 105 5.57 -27.66 12.79
C SER A 105 5.30 -27.29 11.33
N SER A 106 4.18 -26.62 11.03
CA SER A 106 3.74 -26.31 9.66
C SER A 106 2.91 -25.04 9.57
N GLY A 107 2.93 -24.18 10.60
CA GLY A 107 2.01 -23.06 10.68
C GLY A 107 2.39 -22.02 11.71
N CYS A 108 1.87 -20.82 11.53
CA CYS A 108 2.20 -19.58 12.22
C CYS A 108 0.95 -19.07 12.92
N VAL A 109 0.98 -18.91 14.24
CA VAL A 109 0.01 -18.03 14.90
C VAL A 109 0.54 -16.61 14.68
N LEU A 110 -0.16 -15.83 13.86
CA LEU A 110 0.27 -14.46 13.55
C LEU A 110 0.19 -13.57 14.80
N TYR A 111 1.11 -12.61 14.90
CA TYR A 111 0.92 -11.47 15.78
C TYR A 111 -0.36 -10.72 15.35
N PRO A 112 -1.20 -10.28 16.29
CA PRO A 112 -2.38 -9.44 16.06
C PRO A 112 -2.16 -8.34 15.02
N ALA A 113 -1.09 -7.54 15.17
CA ALA A 113 -0.82 -6.42 14.29
C ALA A 113 -0.47 -6.87 12.86
N ALA A 114 0.17 -8.02 12.70
CA ALA A 114 0.46 -8.62 11.39
C ALA A 114 -0.83 -9.09 10.70
N ARG A 115 -1.74 -9.74 11.44
CA ARG A 115 -3.04 -10.18 10.92
C ARG A 115 -3.91 -8.99 10.49
N GLU A 116 -4.03 -7.97 11.34
CA GLU A 116 -4.76 -6.73 11.03
C GLU A 116 -4.16 -5.97 9.83
N TRP A 117 -2.84 -6.03 9.64
CA TRP A 117 -2.20 -5.50 8.44
C TRP A 117 -2.56 -6.31 7.19
N ALA A 118 -2.50 -7.64 7.26
CA ALA A 118 -2.85 -8.52 6.15
C ALA A 118 -4.31 -8.35 5.73
N GLU A 119 -5.24 -8.30 6.68
CA GLU A 119 -6.67 -8.09 6.41
C GLU A 119 -6.94 -6.76 5.68
N GLN A 120 -6.32 -5.67 6.13
CA GLN A 120 -6.48 -4.37 5.49
C GLN A 120 -5.86 -4.33 4.09
N VAL A 121 -4.72 -4.98 3.89
CA VAL A 121 -4.05 -5.09 2.58
C VAL A 121 -4.90 -5.94 1.62
N ASN A 122 -5.48 -7.05 2.10
CA ASN A 122 -6.41 -7.88 1.35
C ASN A 122 -7.68 -7.12 0.94
N GLU A 123 -8.24 -6.31 1.85
CA GLU A 123 -9.37 -5.42 1.54
C GLU A 123 -9.02 -4.49 0.36
N ALA A 124 -7.82 -3.91 0.37
CA ALA A 124 -7.39 -2.98 -0.67
C ALA A 124 -7.21 -3.63 -2.05
N MET A 125 -6.94 -4.93 -2.12
CA MET A 125 -6.85 -5.68 -3.38
C MET A 125 -8.19 -5.78 -4.12
N ALA A 126 -9.33 -5.54 -3.45
CA ALA A 126 -10.62 -5.33 -4.13
C ALA A 126 -10.57 -4.12 -5.10
N GLY A 127 -9.55 -3.28 -4.96
CA GLY A 127 -9.09 -2.27 -5.90
C GLY A 127 -8.72 -2.80 -7.28
N GLY A 128 -8.11 -3.97 -7.34
CA GLY A 128 -7.48 -4.56 -8.50
C GLY A 128 -6.09 -5.11 -8.21
N HIS A 129 -5.67 -6.12 -8.95
CA HIS A 129 -4.38 -6.82 -8.80
C HIS A 129 -3.28 -6.34 -9.77
N CYS A 130 -3.48 -5.22 -10.47
CA CYS A 130 -2.58 -4.75 -11.53
C CYS A 130 -1.11 -4.63 -11.10
N GLU A 131 -0.85 -4.18 -9.87
CA GLU A 131 0.50 -4.09 -9.33
C GLU A 131 1.14 -5.47 -9.23
N GLY A 132 0.48 -6.42 -8.58
CA GLY A 132 1.00 -7.79 -8.45
C GLY A 132 1.23 -8.45 -9.80
N MET A 133 0.32 -8.25 -10.75
CA MET A 133 0.49 -8.75 -12.13
C MET A 133 1.66 -8.10 -12.86
N ALA A 134 1.82 -6.77 -12.75
CA ALA A 134 2.93 -6.06 -13.38
C ALA A 134 4.28 -6.48 -12.77
N VAL A 135 4.35 -6.58 -11.45
CA VAL A 135 5.55 -7.03 -10.74
C VAL A 135 5.87 -8.47 -11.12
N MET A 136 4.90 -9.37 -11.05
CA MET A 136 5.15 -10.79 -11.27
C MET A 136 5.53 -11.10 -12.73
N ALA A 137 4.88 -10.46 -13.71
CA ALA A 137 5.26 -10.59 -15.12
C ALA A 137 6.71 -10.13 -15.36
N ALA A 138 7.09 -8.97 -14.80
CA ALA A 138 8.46 -8.48 -14.88
C ALA A 138 9.47 -9.43 -14.20
N ARG A 139 9.14 -9.98 -13.03
CA ARG A 139 10.02 -10.92 -12.31
C ARG A 139 10.23 -12.22 -13.10
N LEU A 140 9.18 -12.80 -13.67
CA LEU A 140 9.26 -14.02 -14.49
C LEU A 140 10.12 -13.78 -15.74
N PHE A 141 9.89 -12.68 -16.46
CA PHE A 141 10.69 -12.33 -17.65
C PHE A 141 12.18 -12.17 -17.34
N ARG A 142 12.48 -11.55 -16.20
CA ARG A 142 13.87 -11.30 -15.75
C ARG A 142 14.54 -12.54 -15.16
N GLY A 143 13.78 -13.60 -14.89
CA GLY A 143 14.25 -14.78 -14.17
C GLY A 143 14.46 -14.55 -12.67
N ASP A 144 13.90 -13.47 -12.11
CA ASP A 144 13.89 -13.17 -10.68
C ASP A 144 12.88 -14.06 -9.92
N ALA A 145 12.00 -14.74 -10.66
CA ALA A 145 11.13 -15.82 -10.20
C ALA A 145 11.12 -16.94 -11.25
N GLN A 146 10.87 -18.19 -10.85
CA GLN A 146 10.84 -19.32 -11.78
C GLN A 146 9.40 -19.71 -12.12
N LEU A 147 9.13 -19.89 -13.41
CA LEU A 147 7.82 -20.32 -13.90
C LEU A 147 7.40 -21.67 -13.29
N ALA A 148 8.35 -22.60 -13.15
CA ALA A 148 8.11 -23.95 -12.65
C ALA A 148 7.73 -24.02 -11.16
N ASP A 149 7.95 -22.94 -10.41
CA ASP A 149 7.51 -22.83 -9.02
C ASP A 149 6.02 -22.48 -8.93
N LEU A 150 5.43 -21.91 -9.99
CA LEU A 150 4.00 -21.63 -10.09
C LEU A 150 3.24 -22.71 -10.86
N ASP A 151 3.77 -23.12 -12.02
CA ASP A 151 3.24 -24.23 -12.80
C ASP A 151 4.39 -24.96 -13.52
N PRO A 152 4.71 -26.21 -13.14
CA PRO A 152 5.80 -26.97 -13.75
C PRO A 152 5.55 -27.35 -15.22
N ASP A 153 4.31 -27.27 -15.70
CA ASP A 153 3.93 -27.58 -17.09
C ASP A 153 3.84 -26.33 -17.98
N ALA A 154 3.89 -25.11 -17.40
CA ALA A 154 3.87 -23.87 -18.15
C ALA A 154 5.17 -23.65 -18.95
N GLU A 155 5.06 -23.19 -20.20
CA GLU A 155 6.22 -22.86 -21.05
C GLU A 155 6.51 -21.36 -21.09
N SER A 156 5.55 -20.52 -20.67
CA SER A 156 5.61 -19.07 -20.62
C SER A 156 4.69 -18.49 -19.53
N THR A 157 4.88 -17.22 -19.15
CA THR A 157 3.95 -16.51 -18.24
C THR A 157 2.51 -16.51 -18.79
N PHE A 158 2.38 -16.47 -20.13
CA PHE A 158 1.08 -16.47 -20.80
C PHE A 158 0.30 -17.78 -20.62
N ASP A 159 1.00 -18.89 -20.34
CA ASP A 159 0.38 -20.20 -20.11
C ASP A 159 -0.16 -20.35 -18.67
N LEU A 160 0.23 -19.48 -17.74
CA LEU A 160 -0.23 -19.52 -16.35
C LEU A 160 -1.74 -19.29 -16.26
N ALA A 161 -2.42 -20.17 -15.53
CA ALA A 161 -3.85 -20.11 -15.32
C ALA A 161 -4.18 -19.25 -14.09
N PHE A 162 -5.19 -18.38 -14.23
CA PHE A 162 -5.72 -17.61 -13.12
C PHE A 162 -6.27 -18.50 -12.00
N GLU A 163 -6.85 -19.66 -12.34
CA GLU A 163 -7.45 -20.58 -11.37
C GLU A 163 -6.42 -21.37 -10.56
N ASP A 164 -5.13 -21.23 -10.85
CA ASP A 164 -4.07 -21.82 -10.05
C ASP A 164 -3.82 -20.97 -8.79
N PRO A 165 -4.04 -21.53 -7.58
CA PRO A 165 -3.85 -20.78 -6.34
C PRO A 165 -2.41 -20.30 -6.14
N ASP A 166 -1.40 -21.00 -6.68
CA ASP A 166 -0.01 -20.57 -6.55
C ASP A 166 0.24 -19.31 -7.37
N VAL A 167 -0.40 -19.20 -8.55
CA VAL A 167 -0.36 -18.00 -9.39
C VAL A 167 -1.08 -16.83 -8.72
N ALA A 168 -2.29 -17.03 -8.21
CA ALA A 168 -3.06 -15.98 -7.53
C ALA A 168 -2.34 -15.51 -6.26
N GLY A 169 -1.90 -16.43 -5.39
CA GLY A 169 -1.18 -16.11 -4.16
C GLY A 169 0.15 -15.38 -4.41
N ALA A 170 0.88 -15.73 -5.47
CA ALA A 170 2.08 -14.98 -5.87
C ALA A 170 1.75 -13.55 -6.32
N ILE A 171 0.64 -13.36 -7.06
CA ILE A 171 0.19 -12.03 -7.47
C ILE A 171 -0.19 -11.20 -6.23
N ASP A 172 -0.90 -11.78 -5.27
CA ASP A 172 -1.31 -11.09 -4.02
C ASP A 172 -0.11 -10.67 -3.18
N LEU A 173 0.88 -11.57 -3.01
CA LEU A 173 2.13 -11.25 -2.37
C LEU A 173 2.82 -10.06 -3.06
N TRP A 174 3.03 -10.13 -4.37
CA TRP A 174 3.75 -9.07 -5.08
C TRP A 174 2.95 -7.77 -5.17
N TRP A 175 1.62 -7.85 -5.16
CA TRP A 175 0.75 -6.69 -5.04
C TRP A 175 0.98 -5.96 -3.73
N SER A 176 1.06 -6.70 -2.61
CA SER A 176 1.23 -6.13 -1.28
C SER A 176 2.53 -5.33 -1.13
N THR A 177 3.55 -5.66 -1.93
CA THR A 177 4.86 -4.99 -1.86
C THR A 177 4.76 -3.48 -2.12
N GLN A 178 3.72 -3.01 -2.82
CA GLN A 178 3.50 -1.57 -2.99
C GLN A 178 3.30 -0.83 -1.67
N MET A 179 2.85 -1.50 -0.61
CA MET A 179 2.61 -0.90 0.71
C MET A 179 3.90 -0.80 1.55
N LEU A 180 4.99 -1.42 1.12
CA LEU A 180 6.22 -1.50 1.90
C LEU A 180 7.03 -0.20 1.81
N ALA A 181 7.64 0.21 2.93
CA ALA A 181 8.39 1.46 3.01
C ALA A 181 9.50 1.59 1.93
N PRO A 182 10.33 0.58 1.62
CA PRO A 182 11.34 0.71 0.56
C PRO A 182 10.74 0.97 -0.83
N VAL A 183 9.56 0.43 -1.11
CA VAL A 183 8.85 0.63 -2.37
C VAL A 183 8.22 2.02 -2.42
N GLN A 184 7.65 2.45 -1.30
CA GLN A 184 7.13 3.81 -1.08
C GLN A 184 8.24 4.88 -1.19
N GLU A 185 9.43 4.63 -0.68
CA GLU A 185 10.55 5.57 -0.84
C GLU A 185 11.07 5.61 -2.27
N ALA A 186 11.15 4.44 -2.93
CA ALA A 186 11.69 4.33 -4.27
C ALA A 186 10.84 5.06 -5.32
N TYR A 187 9.50 4.96 -5.28
CA TYR A 187 8.67 5.70 -6.23
C TYR A 187 8.78 7.22 -5.99
N MET A 188 8.91 7.67 -4.74
CA MET A 188 9.01 9.10 -4.42
C MET A 188 10.27 9.75 -5.00
N ALA A 189 11.33 8.99 -5.21
CA ALA A 189 12.52 9.48 -5.90
C ALA A 189 12.22 9.93 -7.35
N PHE A 190 11.15 9.42 -7.95
CA PHE A 190 10.72 9.74 -9.33
C PHE A 190 9.53 10.70 -9.39
N HIS A 191 8.90 11.03 -8.26
CA HIS A 191 7.66 11.82 -8.25
C HIS A 191 7.81 13.18 -8.93
N ASP A 192 8.95 13.85 -8.73
CA ASP A 192 9.22 15.18 -9.28
C ASP A 192 9.81 15.17 -10.70
N TYR A 193 10.01 13.98 -11.30
CA TYR A 193 10.62 13.87 -12.63
C TYR A 193 9.64 14.30 -13.70
N GLN A 194 10.17 14.93 -14.75
CA GLN A 194 9.41 15.17 -15.97
C GLN A 194 9.14 13.85 -16.71
N PRO A 195 8.01 13.70 -17.42
CA PRO A 195 7.76 12.50 -18.23
C PRO A 195 8.90 12.14 -19.18
N SER A 196 9.58 13.12 -19.79
CA SER A 196 10.76 12.83 -20.62
C SER A 196 11.97 12.32 -19.82
N GLU A 197 12.14 12.74 -18.56
CA GLU A 197 13.16 12.23 -17.63
C GLU A 197 12.84 10.81 -17.19
N ILE A 198 11.56 10.51 -16.90
CA ILE A 198 11.07 9.14 -16.64
C ILE A 198 11.39 8.21 -17.83
N ALA A 199 11.08 8.65 -19.05
CA ALA A 199 11.37 7.86 -20.25
C ALA A 199 12.88 7.65 -20.46
N ALA A 200 13.71 8.65 -20.13
CA ALA A 200 15.16 8.54 -20.24
C ALA A 200 15.73 7.56 -19.21
N GLU A 201 15.27 7.59 -17.96
CA GLU A 201 15.68 6.65 -16.92
C GLU A 201 15.29 5.21 -17.30
N LEU A 202 14.04 5.01 -17.71
CA LEU A 202 13.55 3.72 -18.18
C LEU A 202 14.41 3.20 -19.36
N ALA A 203 14.74 4.05 -20.33
CA ALA A 203 15.58 3.66 -21.45
C ALA A 203 16.97 3.19 -21.00
N VAL A 204 17.56 3.83 -19.99
CA VAL A 204 18.82 3.39 -19.39
C VAL A 204 18.63 2.03 -18.70
N GLY A 205 17.60 1.87 -17.88
CA GLY A 205 17.33 0.62 -17.18
C GLY A 205 17.14 -0.58 -18.11
N LEU A 206 16.35 -0.41 -19.17
CA LEU A 206 16.15 -1.44 -20.19
C LEU A 206 17.47 -1.86 -20.85
N GLN A 207 18.42 -0.92 -21.03
CA GLN A 207 19.74 -1.22 -21.61
C GLN A 207 20.71 -1.87 -20.61
N THR A 208 20.59 -1.55 -19.33
CA THR A 208 21.46 -2.06 -18.26
C THR A 208 20.94 -3.32 -17.59
N GLY A 209 19.68 -3.69 -17.87
CA GLY A 209 19.00 -4.81 -17.23
C GLY A 209 18.41 -4.45 -15.86
N GLU A 210 18.22 -3.17 -15.55
CA GLU A 210 17.44 -2.72 -14.41
C GLU A 210 15.94 -2.83 -14.72
N GLY A 211 15.19 -3.48 -13.83
CA GLY A 211 13.75 -3.72 -14.02
C GLY A 211 12.93 -2.65 -13.33
N TYR A 212 11.83 -2.25 -13.95
CA TYR A 212 10.86 -1.31 -13.38
C TYR A 212 9.44 -1.83 -13.56
N THR A 213 8.57 -1.52 -12.60
CA THR A 213 7.15 -1.30 -12.90
C THR A 213 6.89 0.19 -13.06
N MET A 214 5.81 0.54 -13.74
CA MET A 214 5.40 1.93 -13.95
C MET A 214 4.01 2.17 -13.39
N GLY A 215 3.89 3.18 -12.53
CA GLY A 215 2.62 3.70 -12.07
C GLY A 215 2.17 4.87 -12.95
N ILE A 216 0.90 4.88 -13.37
CA ILE A 216 0.26 6.03 -14.00
C ILE A 216 -0.97 6.45 -13.19
N TYR A 217 -1.19 7.75 -13.09
CA TYR A 217 -2.24 8.34 -12.26
C TYR A 217 -3.06 9.33 -13.06
N SER A 218 -4.36 9.34 -12.86
CA SER A 218 -5.29 10.30 -13.43
C SER A 218 -6.30 10.74 -12.36
N PRO A 219 -7.10 11.80 -12.62
CA PRO A 219 -8.24 12.12 -11.77
C PRO A 219 -9.23 10.96 -11.62
N ASP A 220 -9.19 10.02 -12.57
CA ASP A 220 -9.98 8.81 -12.63
C ASP A 220 -9.13 7.60 -12.23
N GLY A 221 -8.21 7.68 -11.25
CA GLY A 221 -7.58 6.49 -10.64
C GLY A 221 -6.11 6.30 -10.94
N ALA A 222 -5.57 5.15 -10.51
CA ALA A 222 -4.16 4.84 -10.57
C ALA A 222 -3.94 3.38 -11.02
N HIS A 223 -2.96 3.14 -11.88
CA HIS A 223 -2.74 1.85 -12.53
C HIS A 223 -1.27 1.48 -12.62
N ALA A 224 -0.97 0.19 -12.46
CA ALA A 224 0.37 -0.38 -12.57
C ALA A 224 0.52 -1.19 -13.86
N ILE A 225 1.62 -0.96 -14.58
CA ILE A 225 1.94 -1.59 -15.86
C ILE A 225 3.43 -1.96 -15.93
N THR A 226 3.77 -2.88 -16.83
CA THR A 226 5.18 -3.27 -17.07
C THR A 226 5.71 -2.59 -18.32
N PRO A 227 6.59 -1.58 -18.20
CA PRO A 227 7.24 -0.98 -19.35
C PRO A 227 8.36 -1.87 -19.89
N PHE A 228 8.49 -1.97 -21.21
CA PHE A 228 9.50 -2.83 -21.83
C PHE A 228 10.25 -2.20 -23.01
N ALA A 229 9.80 -1.03 -23.49
CA ALA A 229 10.55 -0.30 -24.51
C ALA A 229 10.34 1.21 -24.44
N VAL A 230 11.35 1.95 -24.90
CA VAL A 230 11.30 3.39 -25.13
C VAL A 230 11.77 3.66 -26.55
N THR A 231 10.94 4.33 -27.35
CA THR A 231 11.21 4.61 -28.78
C THR A 231 10.89 6.06 -29.13
N GLN A 232 11.64 6.63 -30.08
CA GLN A 232 11.34 7.94 -30.64
C GLN A 232 10.37 7.82 -31.82
N GLU A 233 9.18 8.42 -31.71
CA GLU A 233 8.14 8.41 -32.75
C GLU A 233 7.83 9.83 -33.23
N GLY A 234 8.55 10.28 -34.26
CA GLY A 234 8.45 11.66 -34.72
C GLY A 234 9.02 12.61 -33.66
N ASP A 235 8.20 13.54 -33.17
CA ASP A 235 8.53 14.48 -32.08
C ASP A 235 8.11 13.99 -30.70
N ARG A 236 7.51 12.79 -30.60
CA ARG A 236 7.03 12.17 -29.36
C ARG A 236 7.96 11.05 -28.92
N ILE A 237 8.00 10.80 -27.62
CA ILE A 237 8.62 9.60 -27.04
C ILE A 237 7.49 8.60 -26.78
N ALA A 238 7.63 7.36 -27.23
CA ALA A 238 6.67 6.29 -26.99
C ALA A 238 7.26 5.25 -26.04
N ILE A 239 6.57 5.00 -24.94
CA ILE A 239 6.87 3.91 -24.01
C ILE A 239 5.94 2.75 -24.34
N SER A 240 6.49 1.60 -24.70
CA SER A 240 5.70 0.37 -24.91
C SER A 240 5.55 -0.37 -23.59
N VAL A 241 4.33 -0.80 -23.30
CA VAL A 241 3.95 -1.37 -22.00
C VAL A 241 3.10 -2.63 -22.19
N TYR A 242 3.30 -3.60 -21.30
CA TYR A 242 2.30 -4.62 -20.99
C TYR A 242 1.32 -4.03 -19.98
N ASP A 243 0.07 -3.88 -20.41
CA ASP A 243 -1.04 -3.51 -19.55
C ASP A 243 -1.85 -4.77 -19.25
N ASN A 244 -1.89 -5.16 -17.98
CA ASN A 244 -2.63 -6.32 -17.50
C ASN A 244 -4.17 -6.19 -17.64
N ASN A 245 -4.71 -5.03 -18.01
CA ASN A 245 -6.11 -4.90 -18.44
C ASN A 245 -6.33 -5.31 -19.91
N PHE A 246 -5.27 -5.40 -20.71
CA PHE A 246 -5.31 -5.78 -22.14
C PHE A 246 -4.31 -6.92 -22.44
N PRO A 247 -4.55 -8.14 -21.89
CA PRO A 247 -3.66 -9.28 -22.02
C PRO A 247 -3.20 -9.57 -23.46
N GLY A 248 -1.92 -9.90 -23.63
CA GLY A 248 -1.37 -10.30 -24.93
C GLY A 248 -1.19 -9.17 -25.94
N THR A 249 -1.40 -7.91 -25.54
CA THR A 249 -1.28 -6.76 -26.45
C THR A 249 -0.17 -5.81 -26.06
N VAL A 250 0.44 -5.17 -27.06
CA VAL A 250 1.36 -4.05 -26.87
C VAL A 250 0.57 -2.76 -26.81
N GLN A 251 0.72 -2.04 -25.70
CA GLN A 251 0.13 -0.74 -25.46
C GLN A 251 1.20 0.36 -25.49
N ARG A 252 0.80 1.63 -25.63
CA ARG A 252 1.73 2.78 -25.72
C ARG A 252 1.32 3.97 -24.88
N ILE A 253 2.26 4.47 -24.07
CA ILE A 253 2.21 5.80 -23.48
C ILE A 253 2.99 6.75 -24.39
N MET A 254 2.35 7.85 -24.77
CA MET A 254 2.92 8.85 -25.68
C MET A 254 3.27 10.12 -24.91
N ILE A 255 4.54 10.52 -24.92
CA ILE A 255 5.07 11.69 -24.21
C ILE A 255 5.39 12.80 -25.20
N ASP A 256 4.94 14.01 -24.90
CA ASP A 256 5.35 15.25 -25.56
C ASP A 256 6.47 15.94 -24.77
N PRO A 257 7.74 15.81 -25.18
CA PRO A 257 8.87 16.42 -24.46
C PRO A 257 8.90 17.96 -24.58
N ALA A 258 8.04 18.58 -25.41
CA ALA A 258 7.94 20.03 -25.47
C ALA A 258 6.99 20.59 -24.40
N THR A 259 6.03 19.78 -23.94
CA THR A 259 5.05 20.18 -22.91
C THR A 259 5.14 19.39 -21.62
N GLU A 260 5.95 18.33 -21.59
CA GLU A 260 6.07 17.39 -20.46
C GLU A 260 4.72 16.82 -20.04
N GLN A 261 3.93 16.43 -21.05
CA GLN A 261 2.64 15.76 -20.90
C GLN A 261 2.71 14.38 -21.54
N TRP A 262 2.01 13.42 -20.92
CA TRP A 262 1.83 12.07 -21.44
C TRP A 262 0.36 11.79 -21.71
N SER A 263 0.09 10.86 -22.63
CA SER A 263 -1.26 10.35 -22.89
C SER A 263 -1.24 8.84 -23.11
N TYR A 264 -2.29 8.16 -22.66
CA TYR A 264 -2.49 6.73 -22.80
C TYR A 264 -3.91 6.41 -23.30
N ALA A 265 -4.02 5.57 -24.33
CA ALA A 265 -5.28 5.32 -25.02
C ALA A 265 -6.10 4.12 -24.48
N MET A 266 -5.69 3.49 -23.37
CA MET A 266 -6.44 2.42 -22.67
C MET A 266 -6.93 1.31 -23.62
N GLY A 267 -6.00 0.59 -24.26
CA GLY A 267 -6.33 -0.57 -25.11
C GLY A 267 -6.63 -0.25 -26.58
N SER A 268 -6.68 1.03 -26.95
CA SER A 268 -6.82 1.44 -28.36
C SER A 268 -5.47 1.79 -28.97
N THR A 269 -5.29 1.41 -30.24
CA THR A 269 -4.12 1.81 -31.03
C THR A 269 -4.37 3.03 -31.92
N ASN A 270 -5.62 3.51 -31.98
CA ASN A 270 -6.00 4.65 -32.79
C ASN A 270 -6.01 5.93 -31.93
N PRO A 271 -5.08 6.88 -32.14
CA PRO A 271 -4.98 8.09 -31.34
C PRO A 271 -6.15 9.07 -31.53
N ASP A 272 -6.95 8.89 -32.59
CA ASP A 272 -8.12 9.71 -32.88
C ASP A 272 -9.44 9.09 -32.36
N GLU A 273 -9.41 7.87 -31.80
CA GLU A 273 -10.60 7.32 -31.16
C GLU A 273 -10.81 7.93 -29.76
N PRO A 274 -12.05 8.34 -29.42
CA PRO A 274 -12.36 8.76 -28.06
C PRO A 274 -12.37 7.54 -27.15
N THR A 275 -11.25 7.29 -26.48
CA THR A 275 -11.03 6.05 -25.69
C THR A 275 -11.27 6.23 -24.19
N GLY A 276 -11.69 7.42 -23.74
CA GLY A 276 -11.65 7.72 -22.29
C GLY A 276 -10.24 7.57 -21.71
N GLY A 277 -9.22 7.74 -22.55
CA GLY A 277 -7.81 7.58 -22.21
C GLY A 277 -7.34 8.55 -21.14
N TRP A 278 -6.23 8.20 -20.51
CA TRP A 278 -5.62 9.01 -19.45
C TRP A 278 -4.60 9.97 -20.02
N GLU A 279 -4.46 11.11 -19.34
CA GLU A 279 -3.43 12.10 -19.62
C GLU A 279 -2.90 12.64 -18.30
N GLY A 280 -1.66 13.12 -18.34
CA GLY A 280 -1.01 13.68 -17.17
C GLY A 280 0.32 14.35 -17.52
N GLY A 281 1.06 14.71 -16.48
CA GLY A 281 2.40 15.30 -16.57
C GLY A 281 3.25 14.91 -15.36
N ILE A 282 4.05 15.85 -14.88
CA ILE A 282 4.87 15.71 -13.67
C ILE A 282 4.01 15.23 -12.48
N GLY A 283 4.51 14.27 -11.69
CA GLY A 283 3.81 13.72 -10.52
C GLY A 283 2.72 12.69 -10.81
N THR A 284 2.42 12.42 -12.09
CA THR A 284 1.32 11.49 -12.49
C THR A 284 1.79 10.29 -13.30
N ILE A 285 3.11 10.11 -13.42
CA ILE A 285 3.77 8.93 -13.99
C ILE A 285 5.05 8.69 -13.18
N GLU A 286 5.31 7.45 -12.78
CA GLU A 286 6.47 7.08 -11.95
C GLU A 286 7.05 5.74 -12.37
N LEU A 287 8.30 5.51 -11.96
CA LEU A 287 8.96 4.21 -12.03
C LEU A 287 9.17 3.69 -10.61
N THR A 288 8.93 2.40 -10.43
CA THR A 288 9.26 1.69 -9.21
C THR A 288 10.30 0.61 -9.55
N PRO A 289 11.57 0.77 -9.12
CA PRO A 289 12.64 -0.20 -9.40
C PRO A 289 12.33 -1.57 -8.79
N MET A 290 12.56 -2.65 -9.53
CA MET A 290 12.37 -4.03 -9.03
C MET A 290 13.28 -4.31 -7.81
N ALA A 291 14.44 -3.66 -7.76
CA ALA A 291 15.39 -3.79 -6.65
C ALA A 291 14.87 -3.26 -5.30
N SER A 292 13.83 -2.41 -5.28
CA SER A 292 13.22 -1.96 -4.02
C SER A 292 12.30 -3.02 -3.39
N ARG A 293 12.00 -4.11 -4.10
CA ARG A 293 11.13 -5.21 -3.66
C ARG A 293 11.94 -6.41 -3.14
N GLY A 294 13.07 -6.13 -2.48
CA GLY A 294 13.86 -7.16 -1.81
C GLY A 294 13.18 -7.57 -0.50
N LEU A 295 12.83 -8.84 -0.39
CA LEU A 295 12.16 -9.41 0.78
C LEU A 295 13.11 -10.32 1.59
N PRO A 296 12.91 -10.47 2.92
CA PRO A 296 11.93 -9.75 3.74
C PRO A 296 12.37 -8.30 4.05
N VAL A 297 11.41 -7.45 4.44
CA VAL A 297 11.63 -6.07 4.90
C VAL A 297 11.22 -5.90 6.37
N ALA A 298 11.61 -4.79 6.98
CA ALA A 298 11.15 -4.46 8.34
C ALA A 298 9.64 -4.18 8.34
N ALA A 299 8.92 -4.76 9.31
CA ALA A 299 7.49 -4.53 9.48
C ALA A 299 7.21 -3.15 10.10
N PRO A 300 6.22 -2.38 9.60
CA PRO A 300 5.88 -1.07 10.14
C PRO A 300 5.23 -1.16 11.54
N PHE A 301 4.67 -2.32 11.86
CA PHE A 301 3.99 -2.66 13.11
C PHE A 301 4.87 -3.46 14.09
N ASP A 302 6.16 -3.62 13.80
CA ASP A 302 7.08 -4.38 14.65
C ASP A 302 7.11 -3.78 16.07
N ASP A 303 6.78 -4.60 17.06
CA ASP A 303 6.70 -4.24 18.47
C ASP A 303 8.04 -4.41 19.21
N SER A 304 9.09 -4.92 18.54
CA SER A 304 10.39 -5.31 19.11
C SER A 304 11.22 -4.16 19.72
N ALA A 305 10.62 -2.99 19.91
CA ALA A 305 11.20 -1.95 20.73
C ALA A 305 11.48 -2.47 22.14
N SER A 306 12.74 -2.39 22.54
CA SER A 306 13.17 -2.71 23.90
C SER A 306 12.33 -1.93 24.92
N LYS A 307 11.82 -2.59 25.97
CA LYS A 307 11.10 -1.94 27.09
C LYS A 307 11.84 -0.66 27.51
N GLY A 308 11.16 0.49 27.41
CA GLY A 308 11.72 1.83 27.67
C GLY A 308 12.27 2.62 26.47
N ALA A 309 12.08 2.15 25.23
CA ALA A 309 12.42 2.92 24.02
C ALA A 309 11.57 4.20 23.87
N VAL A 310 12.15 5.24 23.26
CA VAL A 310 11.44 6.51 23.01
C VAL A 310 10.55 6.37 21.76
N ARG A 311 9.27 6.10 21.98
CA ARG A 311 8.26 5.85 20.92
C ARG A 311 7.88 7.10 20.09
N GLY A 312 8.06 8.32 20.61
CA GLY A 312 7.54 9.55 19.98
C GLY A 312 8.26 10.11 18.74
N ASN A 313 9.33 9.46 18.24
CA ASN A 313 10.16 9.97 17.14
C ASN A 313 10.40 8.93 16.02
N THR A 314 9.64 7.83 16.01
CA THR A 314 9.60 6.84 14.92
C THR A 314 8.68 7.30 13.79
N VAL A 315 8.88 6.81 12.56
CA VAL A 315 7.98 7.16 11.44
C VAL A 315 6.59 6.59 11.73
N SER A 316 5.55 7.41 11.51
CA SER A 316 4.17 6.91 11.52
C SER A 316 3.77 6.51 10.10
N HIS A 317 3.33 5.27 9.94
CA HIS A 317 2.77 4.75 8.70
C HIS A 317 1.25 4.71 8.84
N LEU A 318 0.56 5.43 7.98
CA LEU A 318 -0.89 5.41 7.90
C LEU A 318 -1.32 4.71 6.63
N LEU A 319 -2.37 3.90 6.72
CA LEU A 319 -3.01 3.27 5.58
C LEU A 319 -4.50 3.52 5.67
N VAL A 320 -5.12 3.98 4.60
CA VAL A 320 -6.59 4.00 4.45
C VAL A 320 -6.96 3.15 3.25
N THR A 321 -7.99 2.33 3.41
CA THR A 321 -8.52 1.41 2.42
C THR A 321 -10.05 1.43 2.47
N SER A 322 -10.69 0.87 1.45
CA SER A 322 -12.14 0.75 1.41
C SER A 322 -12.56 -0.53 0.72
N PRO A 323 -13.53 -1.28 1.28
CA PRO A 323 -14.13 -2.42 0.62
C PRO A 323 -15.10 -1.99 -0.50
N ASP A 324 -15.48 -0.71 -0.63
CA ASP A 324 -16.30 -0.23 -1.75
C ASP A 324 -15.44 -0.14 -3.02
N PRO A 325 -15.68 -1.02 -4.01
CA PRO A 325 -14.85 -1.10 -5.20
C PRO A 325 -15.05 0.10 -6.15
N GLN A 326 -15.86 1.11 -5.82
CA GLN A 326 -16.02 2.32 -6.62
C GLN A 326 -15.45 3.57 -5.94
N SER A 327 -15.08 3.46 -4.66
CA SER A 327 -14.61 4.61 -3.88
C SER A 327 -13.14 4.95 -4.16
N ARG A 328 -12.80 6.23 -4.11
CA ARG A 328 -11.43 6.71 -3.92
C ARG A 328 -11.27 7.21 -2.51
N VAL A 329 -10.27 6.71 -1.79
CA VAL A 329 -10.03 7.12 -0.40
C VAL A 329 -8.59 7.61 -0.21
N GLY A 330 -8.44 8.63 0.62
CA GLY A 330 -7.17 9.17 1.09
C GLY A 330 -7.35 9.79 2.47
N PHE A 331 -6.49 10.73 2.84
CA PHE A 331 -6.54 11.44 4.11
C PHE A 331 -6.62 12.95 3.90
N ASP A 332 -7.39 13.63 4.73
CA ASP A 332 -7.17 15.03 5.05
C ASP A 332 -6.15 15.09 6.20
N VAL A 333 -4.88 15.35 5.87
CA VAL A 333 -3.77 15.40 6.85
C VAL A 333 -3.58 16.83 7.34
N THR A 334 -3.61 17.07 8.65
CA THR A 334 -3.37 18.39 9.22
C THR A 334 -2.05 18.46 9.97
N VAL A 335 -1.17 19.38 9.53
CA VAL A 335 0.13 19.67 10.16
C VAL A 335 0.23 21.18 10.43
N ASP A 336 0.62 21.56 11.64
CA ASP A 336 0.76 22.96 12.07
C ASP A 336 -0.48 23.84 11.78
N GLY A 337 -1.67 23.24 11.82
CA GLY A 337 -2.95 23.90 11.56
C GLY A 337 -3.29 24.12 10.08
N GLN A 338 -2.52 23.53 9.16
CA GLN A 338 -2.83 23.47 7.74
C GLN A 338 -3.25 22.06 7.35
N THR A 339 -4.35 21.93 6.62
CA THR A 339 -4.90 20.66 6.14
C THR A 339 -4.55 20.46 4.66
N TYR A 340 -4.13 19.24 4.32
CA TYR A 340 -3.72 18.80 2.99
C TYR A 340 -4.58 17.60 2.57
N ASP A 341 -5.32 17.74 1.49
CA ASP A 341 -6.12 16.65 0.91
C ASP A 341 -5.23 15.79 0.03
N THR A 342 -4.90 14.58 0.49
CA THR A 342 -3.98 13.69 -0.22
C THR A 342 -4.62 13.05 -1.46
N THR A 343 -5.93 13.15 -1.64
CA THR A 343 -6.64 12.67 -2.85
C THR A 343 -6.58 13.65 -4.02
N ASP A 344 -6.04 14.85 -3.80
CA ASP A 344 -5.74 15.82 -4.84
C ASP A 344 -4.31 15.59 -5.37
N PRO A 345 -4.13 15.10 -6.61
CA PRO A 345 -2.81 14.85 -7.16
C PRO A 345 -1.95 16.12 -7.35
N ALA A 346 -2.54 17.32 -7.22
CA ALA A 346 -1.81 18.58 -7.27
C ALA A 346 -1.38 19.10 -5.88
N VAL A 347 -1.71 18.37 -4.80
CA VAL A 347 -1.35 18.78 -3.44
C VAL A 347 0.17 18.74 -3.25
N VAL A 348 0.71 19.78 -2.63
CA VAL A 348 2.12 19.80 -2.19
C VAL A 348 2.14 19.57 -0.69
N LEU A 349 2.61 18.40 -0.28
CA LEU A 349 2.69 18.00 1.13
C LEU A 349 3.84 18.72 1.84
N PRO A 350 3.71 18.97 3.16
CA PRO A 350 4.79 19.57 3.94
C PRO A 350 5.98 18.62 4.10
N GLU A 351 7.15 19.17 4.46
CA GLU A 351 8.34 18.38 4.74
C GLU A 351 8.06 17.31 5.81
N GLY A 352 8.53 16.08 5.55
CA GLY A 352 8.30 14.94 6.44
C GLY A 352 6.93 14.26 6.27
N VAL A 353 6.10 14.67 5.31
CA VAL A 353 4.86 13.95 4.96
C VAL A 353 4.93 13.49 3.51
N MET A 354 4.63 12.22 3.30
CA MET A 354 4.67 11.54 2.01
C MET A 354 3.36 10.78 1.81
N ALA A 355 2.83 10.73 0.59
CA ALA A 355 1.59 10.00 0.28
C ALA A 355 1.64 9.32 -1.09
N ARG A 356 1.14 8.08 -1.15
CA ARG A 356 0.96 7.31 -2.39
C ARG A 356 -0.44 6.73 -2.47
N SER A 357 -1.12 7.02 -3.56
CA SER A 357 -2.32 6.28 -3.93
C SER A 357 -1.97 4.83 -4.25
N THR A 358 -2.76 3.89 -3.74
CA THR A 358 -2.65 2.47 -4.09
C THR A 358 -2.98 2.28 -5.57
N LEU A 359 -2.16 1.51 -6.30
CA LEU A 359 -2.37 1.18 -7.70
C LEU A 359 -3.42 0.06 -7.80
N GLY A 360 -4.41 0.19 -8.70
CA GLY A 360 -5.55 -0.73 -8.83
C GLY A 360 -6.19 -0.81 -10.23
N ALA A 361 -7.22 -1.65 -10.40
CA ALA A 361 -7.84 -2.03 -11.67
C ALA A 361 -8.84 -1.02 -12.24
N VAL A 362 -9.46 -0.26 -11.35
CA VAL A 362 -10.56 0.64 -11.70
C VAL A 362 -10.23 2.07 -11.34
N LEU A 363 -11.01 2.95 -11.95
CA LEU A 363 -10.80 4.38 -12.07
C LEU A 363 -10.81 5.21 -10.75
N SER A 364 -10.43 4.60 -9.63
CA SER A 364 -10.34 5.21 -8.31
C SER A 364 -9.36 4.38 -7.48
N GLY A 365 -8.19 4.94 -7.15
CA GLY A 365 -7.27 4.31 -6.20
C GLY A 365 -7.99 4.16 -4.86
N LYS A 366 -8.21 2.94 -4.40
CA LYS A 366 -9.10 2.64 -3.25
C LYS A 366 -8.39 2.58 -1.92
N GLY A 367 -7.18 3.10 -1.89
CA GLY A 367 -6.40 3.21 -0.69
C GLY A 367 -5.26 4.20 -0.87
N MET A 368 -4.71 4.60 0.26
CA MET A 368 -3.55 5.47 0.30
C MET A 368 -2.66 5.11 1.47
N ALA A 369 -1.37 5.01 1.18
CA ALA A 369 -0.34 4.99 2.20
C ALA A 369 0.16 6.42 2.43
N VAL A 370 0.30 6.81 3.70
CA VAL A 370 0.92 8.06 4.12
C VAL A 370 2.02 7.75 5.12
N THR A 371 3.20 8.35 4.96
CA THR A 371 4.26 8.27 5.99
C THR A 371 4.53 9.66 6.55
N VAL A 372 4.63 9.73 7.87
CA VAL A 372 4.95 10.96 8.60
C VAL A 372 6.25 10.77 9.38
N ASP A 373 7.32 11.46 8.96
CA ASP A 373 8.58 11.51 9.70
C ASP A 373 8.41 12.37 10.97
N ARG A 374 8.25 11.68 12.09
CA ARG A 374 8.08 12.27 13.42
C ARG A 374 9.33 13.00 13.93
N SER A 375 10.47 12.85 13.28
CA SER A 375 11.67 13.66 13.54
C SER A 375 11.46 15.13 13.10
N VAL A 376 10.64 15.34 12.07
CA VAL A 376 10.25 16.64 11.50
C VAL A 376 8.87 17.08 12.02
N VAL A 377 7.85 16.24 11.83
CA VAL A 377 6.46 16.53 12.18
C VAL A 377 6.13 15.98 13.57
N LYS A 378 6.15 16.87 14.58
CA LYS A 378 5.96 16.46 15.99
C LYS A 378 4.51 16.18 16.37
N SER A 379 3.54 16.66 15.61
CA SER A 379 2.12 16.40 15.84
C SER A 379 1.36 16.60 14.56
N PHE A 380 0.35 15.77 14.33
CA PHE A 380 -0.52 15.85 13.17
C PHE A 380 -1.88 15.26 13.51
N SER A 381 -2.87 15.53 12.68
CA SER A 381 -4.10 14.74 12.62
C SER A 381 -4.36 14.23 11.21
N ALA A 382 -5.11 13.15 11.08
CA ALA A 382 -5.49 12.56 9.82
C ALA A 382 -6.93 12.02 9.93
N SER A 383 -7.81 12.48 9.04
CA SER A 383 -9.16 11.95 8.87
C SER A 383 -9.28 11.33 7.48
N PRO A 384 -10.08 10.27 7.29
CA PRO A 384 -10.28 9.68 5.98
C PRO A 384 -10.99 10.69 5.08
N ARG A 385 -10.72 10.59 3.78
CA ARG A 385 -11.35 11.40 2.75
C ARG A 385 -11.83 10.50 1.63
N ALA A 386 -13.14 10.28 1.56
CA ALA A 386 -13.75 9.56 0.45
C ALA A 386 -14.16 10.50 -0.70
N ARG A 387 -14.02 10.01 -1.93
CA ARG A 387 -14.56 10.61 -3.16
C ARG A 387 -15.21 9.54 -4.03
N ASN A 388 -16.25 9.93 -4.76
CA ASN A 388 -17.00 9.06 -5.67
C ASN A 388 -17.60 7.83 -4.98
N GLY A 389 -18.00 7.97 -3.71
CA GLY A 389 -18.64 6.88 -2.96
C GLY A 389 -19.96 6.46 -3.61
N SER A 390 -20.25 5.16 -3.64
CA SER A 390 -21.54 4.64 -4.14
C SER A 390 -22.73 5.05 -3.26
N SER A 391 -22.43 5.52 -2.04
CA SER A 391 -23.31 5.94 -0.97
C SER A 391 -22.80 7.27 -0.39
N GLY A 392 -23.67 8.08 0.24
CA GLY A 392 -23.27 9.32 0.91
C GLY A 392 -22.27 9.11 2.06
N GLN A 393 -22.07 7.85 2.46
CA GLN A 393 -21.08 7.36 3.42
C GLN A 393 -20.33 6.17 2.79
N THR A 394 -19.02 6.24 2.72
CA THR A 394 -18.14 5.21 2.19
C THR A 394 -17.51 4.44 3.35
N PRO A 395 -17.65 3.11 3.43
CA PRO A 395 -16.94 2.33 4.46
C PRO A 395 -15.44 2.49 4.24
N VAL A 396 -14.69 2.73 5.32
CA VAL A 396 -13.24 2.88 5.29
C VAL A 396 -12.61 2.09 6.43
N THR A 397 -11.45 1.53 6.15
CA THR A 397 -10.54 0.99 7.17
C THR A 397 -9.30 1.86 7.16
N MET A 398 -9.00 2.54 8.27
CA MET A 398 -7.79 3.34 8.43
C MET A 398 -6.93 2.80 9.56
N SER A 399 -5.61 2.76 9.40
CA SER A 399 -4.69 2.33 10.43
C SER A 399 -3.58 3.34 10.66
N ILE A 400 -2.96 3.26 11.82
CA ILE A 400 -1.68 3.88 12.10
C ILE A 400 -0.76 2.86 12.77
N ASP A 401 0.43 2.73 12.20
CA ASP A 401 1.52 1.90 12.68
C ASP A 401 2.73 2.78 13.02
N SER A 402 3.46 2.41 14.05
CA SER A 402 4.75 2.99 14.38
C SER A 402 5.55 1.93 15.12
N VAL A 403 6.79 1.68 14.70
CA VAL A 403 7.64 0.68 15.33
C VAL A 403 7.72 0.92 16.84
N GLY A 404 7.46 -0.13 17.60
CA GLY A 404 7.39 -0.09 19.04
C GLY A 404 6.18 0.65 19.57
N SER A 405 5.05 0.66 18.88
CA SER A 405 3.75 1.10 19.38
C SER A 405 2.68 0.11 18.91
N PRO A 406 1.54 -0.01 19.61
CA PRO A 406 0.41 -0.78 19.14
C PRO A 406 -0.02 -0.31 17.75
N ARG A 407 -0.44 -1.26 16.91
CA ARG A 407 -1.20 -0.94 15.72
C ARG A 407 -2.61 -0.55 16.14
N ILE A 408 -3.10 0.56 15.61
CA ILE A 408 -4.48 1.00 15.80
C ILE A 408 -5.18 0.94 14.45
N THR A 409 -6.20 0.09 14.31
CA THR A 409 -7.06 0.01 13.13
C THR A 409 -8.43 0.58 13.47
N VAL A 410 -9.00 1.40 12.60
CA VAL A 410 -10.33 1.98 12.76
C VAL A 410 -11.16 1.64 11.54
N ARG A 411 -12.29 0.97 11.77
CA ARG A 411 -13.29 0.66 10.75
C ARG A 411 -14.48 1.59 10.96
N ALA A 412 -14.73 2.47 9.99
CA ALA A 412 -15.73 3.53 10.11
C ALA A 412 -16.36 3.86 8.75
N ALA A 413 -17.22 4.87 8.72
CA ALA A 413 -17.75 5.42 7.48
C ALA A 413 -17.24 6.85 7.26
N SER A 414 -16.70 7.14 6.08
CA SER A 414 -16.25 8.48 5.66
C SER A 414 -17.27 9.12 4.73
N SER A 415 -17.50 10.42 4.88
CA SER A 415 -18.40 11.19 4.02
C SER A 415 -17.65 11.92 2.90
N GLU A 416 -18.32 12.21 1.78
CA GLU A 416 -17.76 13.15 0.79
C GLU A 416 -17.85 14.62 1.27
N ALA A 417 -18.65 14.86 2.31
CA ALA A 417 -18.89 16.17 2.90
C ALA A 417 -17.69 16.60 3.76
N THR A 418 -17.64 17.88 4.14
CA THR A 418 -16.65 18.39 5.10
C THR A 418 -17.13 18.19 6.56
N GLU A 419 -17.97 17.18 6.80
CA GLU A 419 -18.34 16.83 8.17
C GLU A 419 -17.11 16.25 8.88
N ALA A 420 -17.07 16.32 10.21
CA ALA A 420 -15.94 15.79 10.97
C ALA A 420 -16.00 14.27 10.91
N ASP A 421 -15.29 13.67 9.96
CA ASP A 421 -15.10 12.23 9.88
C ASP A 421 -14.21 11.75 11.06
N THR A 422 -14.30 10.46 11.40
CA THR A 422 -13.47 9.81 12.41
C THR A 422 -12.00 10.12 12.14
N SER A 423 -11.20 10.42 13.16
CA SER A 423 -9.84 10.92 12.91
C SER A 423 -8.81 10.43 13.92
N PHE A 424 -7.56 10.35 13.49
CA PHE A 424 -6.40 10.24 14.38
C PHE A 424 -5.88 11.63 14.71
N THR A 425 -5.58 11.89 15.98
CA THR A 425 -4.73 12.99 16.43
C THR A 425 -3.52 12.43 17.17
N VAL A 426 -2.32 12.67 16.64
CA VAL A 426 -1.08 12.12 17.17
C VAL A 426 -0.24 13.22 17.81
N ASN A 427 -0.08 13.16 19.13
CA ASN A 427 0.66 14.19 19.88
C ASN A 427 2.18 13.92 19.88
N ARG A 428 2.99 14.84 20.45
CA ARG A 428 4.46 14.75 20.44
C ARG A 428 5.07 13.52 21.12
N ARG A 429 4.31 12.82 21.98
CA ARG A 429 4.77 11.62 22.68
C ARG A 429 4.48 10.35 21.89
N GLY A 430 3.64 10.42 20.85
CA GLY A 430 3.18 9.25 20.09
C GLY A 430 1.84 8.70 20.57
N GLN A 431 1.23 9.29 21.61
CA GLN A 431 -0.15 8.99 21.97
C GLN A 431 -1.07 9.35 20.80
N VAL A 432 -2.00 8.45 20.51
CA VAL A 432 -3.00 8.57 19.45
C VAL A 432 -4.35 8.77 20.11
N GLU A 433 -5.07 9.80 19.69
CA GLU A 433 -6.48 10.02 20.01
C GLU A 433 -7.29 9.69 18.75
N VAL A 434 -8.27 8.81 18.89
CA VAL A 434 -9.27 8.46 17.88
C VAL A 434 -10.54 9.22 18.23
N ALA A 435 -10.88 10.22 17.41
CA ALA A 435 -12.11 10.97 17.58
C ALA A 435 -13.24 10.34 16.78
N SER A 436 -14.41 10.14 17.40
CA SER A 436 -15.58 9.61 16.70
C SER A 436 -16.26 10.70 15.87
N ALA A 437 -16.90 10.30 14.76
CA ALA A 437 -17.64 11.23 13.92
C ALA A 437 -19.10 11.32 14.39
N ASP A 438 -19.63 12.54 14.47
CA ASP A 438 -21.00 12.81 14.91
C ASP A 438 -22.02 11.93 14.18
N GLY A 439 -22.76 11.10 14.93
CA GLY A 439 -23.82 10.25 14.38
C GLY A 439 -23.32 9.04 13.56
N SER A 440 -22.07 8.63 13.77
CA SER A 440 -21.52 7.39 13.21
C SER A 440 -20.75 6.59 14.26
N GLN A 441 -20.95 5.28 14.25
CA GLN A 441 -20.17 4.35 15.05
C GLN A 441 -18.88 4.00 14.30
N ALA A 442 -17.80 3.85 15.07
CA ALA A 442 -16.53 3.30 14.61
C ALA A 442 -16.17 2.08 15.45
N ASP A 443 -15.50 1.10 14.86
CA ASP A 443 -14.89 -0.01 15.57
C ASP A 443 -13.37 0.21 15.57
N VAL A 444 -12.76 0.28 16.76
CA VAL A 444 -11.32 0.51 16.93
C VAL A 444 -10.67 -0.78 17.40
N ASN A 445 -9.76 -1.36 16.61
CA ASN A 445 -8.89 -2.43 17.06
C ASN A 445 -7.57 -1.85 17.58
N VAL A 446 -7.13 -2.31 18.75
CA VAL A 446 -5.78 -2.08 19.27
C VAL A 446 -5.05 -3.41 19.35
N SER A 447 -4.02 -3.56 18.51
CA SER A 447 -3.16 -4.74 18.48
C SER A 447 -1.83 -4.42 19.16
N ASN A 448 -1.62 -4.99 20.36
CA ASN A 448 -0.44 -4.78 21.18
C ASN A 448 0.16 -6.13 21.59
N GLY A 449 1.35 -6.45 21.06
CA GLY A 449 2.01 -7.72 21.31
C GLY A 449 1.11 -8.92 21.01
N LEU A 450 0.80 -9.73 22.01
CA LEU A 450 -0.03 -10.93 21.90
C LEU A 450 -1.54 -10.69 21.99
N ASN A 451 -1.99 -9.45 22.21
CA ASN A 451 -3.41 -9.13 22.35
C ASN A 451 -3.92 -8.28 21.17
N SER A 452 -5.08 -8.67 20.62
CA SER A 452 -5.90 -7.86 19.72
C SER A 452 -7.20 -7.55 20.45
N VAL A 453 -7.55 -6.27 20.63
CA VAL A 453 -8.79 -5.89 21.31
C VAL A 453 -9.60 -4.95 20.45
N ASP A 454 -10.82 -5.38 20.10
CA ASP A 454 -11.81 -4.57 19.42
C ASP A 454 -12.64 -3.77 20.43
N PHE A 455 -12.76 -2.48 20.14
CA PHE A 455 -13.45 -1.47 20.93
C PHE A 455 -14.53 -0.82 20.06
N PRO A 456 -15.80 -1.23 20.19
CA PRO A 456 -16.91 -0.46 19.62
C PRO A 456 -16.90 0.93 20.26
N LEU A 457 -16.75 1.97 19.44
CA LEU A 457 -16.66 3.35 19.87
C LEU A 457 -18.03 4.02 19.69
N PRO A 458 -18.72 4.37 20.80
CA PRO A 458 -20.00 5.08 20.72
C PRO A 458 -19.86 6.46 20.06
N ASP A 459 -20.98 6.98 19.57
CA ASP A 459 -21.08 8.38 19.16
C ASP A 459 -20.73 9.28 20.37
N ASP A 460 -20.10 10.44 20.11
CA ASP A 460 -19.73 11.44 21.12
C ASP A 460 -18.70 10.96 22.18
N ILE A 461 -18.07 9.80 21.97
CA ILE A 461 -16.94 9.30 22.76
C ILE A 461 -15.67 9.27 21.92
N ASP A 462 -14.61 9.87 22.44
CA ASP A 462 -13.27 9.78 21.87
C ASP A 462 -12.46 8.72 22.64
N MET A 463 -11.48 8.11 21.98
CA MET A 463 -10.60 7.10 22.58
C MET A 463 -9.15 7.55 22.50
N THR A 464 -8.42 7.52 23.61
CA THR A 464 -6.96 7.69 23.56
C THR A 464 -6.25 6.37 23.76
N VAL A 465 -5.12 6.22 23.08
CA VAL A 465 -4.18 5.10 23.20
C VAL A 465 -2.80 5.70 23.50
N ASP A 466 -2.34 5.52 24.74
CA ASP A 466 -0.98 5.88 25.16
C ASP A 466 -0.22 4.60 25.52
N THR A 467 1.05 4.51 25.13
CA THR A 467 1.83 3.31 25.42
C THR A 467 3.00 3.64 26.32
N GLY A 468 2.96 3.08 27.52
CA GLY A 468 3.95 3.25 28.54
C GLY A 468 5.32 2.65 28.19
N GLY A 469 6.30 2.93 29.04
CA GLY A 469 7.63 2.32 28.94
C GLY A 469 7.66 0.84 29.35
N ASP A 470 6.57 0.34 29.93
CA ASP A 470 6.35 -1.03 30.39
C ASP A 470 5.83 -1.98 29.31
N GLY A 471 5.29 -1.46 28.20
CA GLY A 471 4.75 -2.28 27.10
C GLY A 471 3.23 -2.21 26.99
N VAL A 472 2.56 -1.76 28.04
CA VAL A 472 1.10 -1.72 28.12
C VAL A 472 0.55 -0.54 27.33
N ALA A 473 -0.52 -0.78 26.58
CA ALA A 473 -1.32 0.26 25.94
C ALA A 473 -2.48 0.65 26.86
N ASP A 474 -2.40 1.85 27.43
CA ASP A 474 -3.44 2.46 28.24
C ASP A 474 -4.49 3.10 27.32
N ILE A 475 -5.74 2.69 27.52
CA ILE A 475 -6.91 3.13 26.77
C ILE A 475 -7.77 3.99 27.69
N GLU A 476 -8.14 5.19 27.23
CA GLU A 476 -9.11 6.04 27.92
C GLU A 476 -10.25 6.41 26.96
N TYR A 477 -11.49 6.18 27.38
CA TYR A 477 -12.69 6.72 26.73
C TYR A 477 -13.01 8.09 27.34
N LEU A 478 -13.21 9.09 26.49
CA LEU A 478 -13.41 10.48 26.84
C LEU A 478 -14.80 10.96 26.41
N ASP A 479 -15.50 11.69 27.28
CA ASP A 479 -16.73 12.39 26.92
C ASP A 479 -16.47 13.69 26.12
N GLU A 480 -17.53 14.34 25.62
CA GLU A 480 -17.46 15.64 24.89
C GLU A 480 -16.72 16.76 25.64
N ASP A 481 -16.67 16.69 26.98
CA ASP A 481 -15.99 17.66 27.84
C ASP A 481 -14.50 17.28 28.07
N GLY A 482 -14.05 16.14 27.54
CA GLY A 482 -12.72 15.58 27.68
C GLY A 482 -12.47 14.89 29.03
N ASN A 483 -13.52 14.47 29.73
CA ASN A 483 -13.37 13.72 30.97
C ASN A 483 -13.29 12.22 30.68
N VAL A 484 -12.42 11.51 31.39
CA VAL A 484 -12.33 10.06 31.33
C VAL A 484 -13.60 9.43 31.91
N VAL A 485 -14.27 8.61 31.10
CA VAL A 485 -15.48 7.86 31.46
C VAL A 485 -15.27 6.34 31.45
N GLY A 486 -14.18 5.86 30.85
CA GLY A 486 -13.76 4.47 30.88
C GLY A 486 -12.25 4.36 30.76
N GLU A 487 -11.66 3.37 31.42
CA GLU A 487 -10.23 3.06 31.34
C GLU A 487 -10.08 1.56 31.04
N PHE A 488 -9.15 1.22 30.15
CA PHE A 488 -8.78 -0.16 29.85
C PHE A 488 -7.27 -0.26 29.63
N ALA A 489 -6.68 -1.43 29.84
CA ALA A 489 -5.27 -1.67 29.60
C ALA A 489 -5.09 -2.92 28.74
N VAL A 490 -4.37 -2.78 27.63
CA VAL A 490 -4.03 -3.89 26.74
C VAL A 490 -2.56 -4.25 26.94
N ASP A 491 -2.30 -5.36 27.63
CA ASP A 491 -0.95 -5.88 27.84
C ASP A 491 -0.32 -6.33 26.51
N ASP A 492 1.01 -6.29 26.41
CA ASP A 492 1.78 -6.81 25.26
C ASP A 492 2.02 -8.33 25.36
N GLU A 493 1.89 -8.89 26.56
CA GLU A 493 2.08 -10.31 26.86
C GLU A 493 0.75 -10.94 27.34
N THR A 494 0.67 -12.27 27.30
CA THR A 494 -0.47 -13.03 27.86
C THR A 494 0.04 -14.08 28.84
N GLU A 495 -0.77 -14.46 29.84
CA GLU A 495 -0.32 -15.37 30.91
C GLU A 495 0.25 -16.70 30.39
N ASN A 496 -0.28 -17.20 29.27
CA ASN A 496 0.13 -18.48 28.66
C ASN A 496 1.00 -18.31 27.41
N GLY A 497 1.28 -17.07 26.97
CA GLY A 497 1.94 -16.79 25.69
C GLY A 497 1.11 -17.19 24.47
N ASP A 498 -0.22 -17.27 24.64
CA ASP A 498 -1.16 -17.47 23.55
C ASP A 498 -1.56 -16.12 22.96
N VAL A 499 -1.87 -16.07 21.67
CA VAL A 499 -2.42 -14.86 21.05
C VAL A 499 -3.91 -14.81 21.36
N ILE A 500 -4.38 -13.66 21.85
CA ILE A 500 -5.75 -13.45 22.30
C ILE A 500 -6.43 -12.39 21.43
N ASP A 501 -7.61 -12.75 20.95
CA ASP A 501 -8.52 -11.85 20.26
C ASP A 501 -9.67 -11.55 21.21
N ALA A 502 -9.90 -10.28 21.50
CA ALA A 502 -10.89 -9.85 22.47
C ALA A 502 -11.82 -8.77 21.92
N LEU A 503 -13.06 -8.76 22.43
CA LEU A 503 -14.01 -7.68 22.26
C LEU A 503 -14.28 -7.07 23.63
N ALA A 504 -14.06 -5.75 23.76
CA ALA A 504 -14.30 -4.97 24.96
C ALA A 504 -15.56 -4.10 24.80
N GLU A 505 -16.69 -4.58 25.28
CA GLU A 505 -17.97 -3.85 25.22
C GLU A 505 -18.06 -2.86 26.39
N PHE A 506 -18.20 -1.57 26.09
CA PHE A 506 -18.29 -0.51 27.11
C PHE A 506 -19.72 -0.37 27.68
N ASP A 507 -19.87 -0.42 28.99
CA ASP A 507 -21.11 -0.12 29.70
C ASP A 507 -21.09 1.34 30.20
N GLU A 508 -21.80 2.23 29.51
CA GLU A 508 -21.85 3.67 29.82
C GLU A 508 -22.41 4.00 31.22
N ASP A 509 -23.25 3.14 31.80
CA ASP A 509 -23.88 3.38 33.10
C ASP A 509 -22.87 3.13 34.25
N SER A 510 -21.96 2.19 34.06
CA SER A 510 -20.95 1.77 35.04
C SER A 510 -19.56 2.36 34.78
N GLY A 511 -19.23 2.67 33.52
CA GLY A 511 -17.88 3.01 33.07
C GLY A 511 -16.94 1.80 33.00
N GLU A 512 -17.47 0.58 33.03
CA GLU A 512 -16.70 -0.67 32.98
C GLU A 512 -16.75 -1.28 31.56
N PHE A 513 -15.75 -2.12 31.24
CA PHE A 513 -15.70 -2.91 30.01
C PHE A 513 -16.00 -4.38 30.29
N ASP A 514 -16.94 -4.96 29.55
CA ASP A 514 -17.21 -6.39 29.52
C ASP A 514 -16.36 -7.04 28.42
N LEU A 515 -15.58 -8.06 28.79
CA LEU A 515 -14.66 -8.75 27.87
C LEU A 515 -15.21 -10.09 27.40
N SER A 516 -15.05 -10.35 26.10
CA SER A 516 -15.06 -11.69 25.52
C SER A 516 -13.75 -11.95 24.81
N GLU A 517 -13.17 -13.13 25.00
CA GLU A 517 -11.84 -13.50 24.54
C GLU A 517 -11.89 -14.85 23.82
N ASP A 518 -11.15 -14.94 22.73
CA ASP A 518 -10.88 -16.15 21.97
C ASP A 518 -9.36 -16.29 21.75
N VAL A 519 -8.89 -17.54 21.64
CA VAL A 519 -7.48 -17.83 21.39
C VAL A 519 -7.27 -17.98 19.89
N ALA A 520 -6.34 -17.22 19.31
CA ALA A 520 -6.03 -17.32 17.89
C ALA A 520 -5.37 -18.67 17.56
N GLU A 521 -5.76 -19.23 16.42
CA GLU A 521 -5.23 -20.49 15.91
C GLU A 521 -4.04 -20.25 14.96
N ALA A 522 -3.29 -21.30 14.66
CA ALA A 522 -2.19 -21.21 13.72
C ALA A 522 -2.70 -21.36 12.29
N ASP A 523 -2.28 -20.45 11.41
CA ASP A 523 -2.48 -20.56 9.97
C ASP A 523 -1.38 -21.42 9.35
N GLU A 524 -1.70 -22.16 8.29
CA GLU A 524 -0.70 -22.96 7.58
C GLU A 524 0.35 -22.06 6.90
N VAL A 525 1.59 -22.54 6.85
CA VAL A 525 2.68 -21.88 6.12
C VAL A 525 3.18 -22.82 5.05
N ASP A 526 3.05 -22.41 3.79
CA ASP A 526 3.56 -23.17 2.65
C ASP A 526 5.06 -22.91 2.44
N GLN A 527 5.89 -23.88 2.83
CA GLN A 527 7.33 -23.79 2.65
C GLN A 527 7.76 -23.75 1.19
N ALA A 528 7.06 -24.45 0.29
CA ALA A 528 7.42 -24.47 -1.13
C ALA A 528 7.19 -23.09 -1.75
N ALA A 529 6.09 -22.43 -1.39
CA ALA A 529 5.84 -21.05 -1.79
C ALA A 529 6.89 -20.08 -1.21
N LEU A 530 7.28 -20.22 0.08
CA LEU A 530 8.36 -19.41 0.66
C LEU A 530 9.69 -19.56 -0.08
N ASP A 531 10.06 -20.80 -0.43
CA ASP A 531 11.27 -21.08 -1.20
C ASP A 531 11.21 -20.44 -2.60
N ALA A 532 10.02 -20.43 -3.23
CA ALA A 532 9.79 -19.77 -4.51
C ALA A 532 9.91 -18.23 -4.41
N PHE A 533 9.46 -17.64 -3.31
CA PHE A 533 9.50 -16.18 -3.10
C PHE A 533 10.90 -15.66 -2.75
N ALA A 534 11.73 -16.45 -2.05
CA ALA A 534 13.04 -16.05 -1.56
C ALA A 534 14.11 -15.85 -2.65
N GLY A 535 13.92 -16.44 -3.84
CA GLY A 535 14.95 -16.43 -4.89
C GLY A 535 16.26 -17.09 -4.43
N ASP A 536 17.41 -16.71 -5.00
CA ASP A 536 18.73 -17.28 -4.61
C ASP A 536 19.25 -16.77 -3.23
N GLY A 537 18.45 -15.95 -2.54
CA GLY A 537 18.68 -15.49 -1.17
C GLY A 537 18.12 -16.48 -0.15
N SER A 538 18.87 -16.73 0.92
CA SER A 538 18.53 -17.73 1.94
C SER A 538 17.18 -17.41 2.60
N ALA A 539 16.15 -18.22 2.34
CA ALA A 539 14.97 -18.27 3.18
C ALA A 539 15.41 -18.56 4.63
N ASP A 540 14.88 -17.80 5.59
CA ASP A 540 14.96 -18.20 6.99
C ASP A 540 14.24 -19.54 7.12
N ASP A 541 14.96 -20.60 7.50
CA ASP A 541 14.43 -21.95 7.57
C ASP A 541 13.21 -22.00 8.51
N TYR A 542 12.01 -22.18 7.92
CA TYR A 542 10.78 -22.27 8.69
C TYR A 542 10.72 -23.55 9.56
N SER A 543 11.64 -24.51 9.39
CA SER A 543 11.60 -25.80 10.10
C SER A 543 12.02 -25.76 11.58
N GLY A 544 12.45 -24.59 12.09
CA GLY A 544 12.74 -24.39 13.51
C GLY A 544 11.47 -24.10 14.33
N ALA A 545 10.83 -25.12 14.90
CA ALA A 545 9.83 -24.90 15.94
C ALA A 545 10.52 -24.30 17.19
N ASP A 546 9.99 -23.20 17.71
CA ASP A 546 10.47 -22.59 18.95
C ASP A 546 10.18 -23.55 20.11
N ALA A 547 11.16 -24.39 20.44
CA ALA A 547 11.23 -24.99 21.75
C ALA A 547 11.60 -23.86 22.72
N GLN A 548 10.66 -23.47 23.57
CA GLN A 548 10.91 -22.64 24.75
C GLN A 548 12.23 -23.06 25.41
N ASP A 549 13.27 -22.25 25.26
CA ASP A 549 14.48 -22.33 26.06
C ASP A 549 14.67 -20.98 26.74
N ASP A 550 13.88 -20.77 27.79
CA ASP A 550 14.19 -19.85 28.87
C ASP A 550 15.54 -20.27 29.47
N SER A 551 16.63 -19.70 28.97
CA SER A 551 17.85 -19.62 29.76
C SER A 551 18.56 -18.28 29.56
N ASP A 552 18.53 -17.52 30.64
CA ASP A 552 19.34 -16.35 30.97
C ASP A 552 20.68 -16.31 30.21
N ALA A 553 20.80 -15.38 29.26
CA ALA A 553 22.09 -14.95 28.74
C ALA A 553 22.38 -13.55 29.29
N ASP A 554 22.97 -13.53 30.48
CA ASP A 554 23.67 -12.39 31.05
C ASP A 554 24.57 -11.73 30.00
N ALA A 555 24.32 -10.45 29.74
CA ALA A 555 25.25 -9.57 29.06
C ALA A 555 26.54 -9.45 29.89
N GLN A 556 27.56 -10.22 29.53
CA GLN A 556 28.94 -9.91 29.92
C GLN A 556 29.65 -9.20 28.76
N ASP A 557 29.75 -7.89 28.95
CA ASP A 557 30.79 -7.01 28.45
C ASP A 557 32.16 -7.65 28.74
N ASP A 558 32.93 -7.96 27.71
CA ASP A 558 34.39 -8.03 27.79
C ASP A 558 34.98 -7.60 26.45
N SER A 559 35.49 -6.37 26.47
CA SER A 559 36.48 -5.86 25.55
C SER A 559 37.79 -6.64 25.70
N ASP A 560 38.32 -7.21 24.62
CA ASP A 560 39.76 -7.07 24.37
C ASP A 560 40.18 -7.40 22.93
N ALA A 561 41.14 -6.61 22.47
CA ALA A 561 41.80 -6.73 21.18
C ALA A 561 42.75 -7.93 21.15
N GLY A 562 42.85 -8.60 20.00
CA GLY A 562 43.84 -9.66 19.82
C GLY A 562 44.00 -10.08 18.37
N ALA A 563 44.91 -9.42 17.67
CA ALA A 563 45.41 -9.83 16.37
C ALA A 563 45.93 -11.29 16.42
N GLN A 564 45.49 -12.12 15.48
CA GLN A 564 46.07 -13.44 15.25
C GLN A 564 47.20 -13.33 14.23
N ASP A 565 48.41 -13.60 14.71
CA ASP A 565 49.64 -13.80 13.96
C ASP A 565 49.77 -15.31 13.69
N ASP A 566 49.75 -15.69 12.41
CA ASP A 566 50.00 -17.05 11.95
C ASP A 566 51.52 -17.28 11.90
N SER A 567 51.99 -18.19 12.75
CA SER A 567 53.30 -18.83 12.63
C SER A 567 53.18 -20.05 11.71
N ASP A 568 54.06 -20.25 10.74
CA ASP A 568 55.41 -20.77 10.97
C ASP A 568 56.16 -21.09 9.65
N ALA A 569 57.49 -21.13 9.78
CA ALA A 569 58.51 -21.77 8.94
C ALA A 569 59.17 -20.99 7.77
N GLY A 570 60.37 -20.48 8.01
CA GLY A 570 61.35 -20.13 6.97
C GLY A 570 62.63 -19.47 7.50
N ALA A 571 63.67 -20.26 7.71
CA ALA A 571 64.93 -19.92 8.38
C ALA A 571 65.87 -18.90 7.69
N GLN A 572 66.85 -18.47 8.50
CA GLN A 572 68.19 -17.90 8.22
C GLN A 572 68.32 -16.37 8.43
N ASP A 573 68.87 -15.92 9.56
CA ASP A 573 70.31 -15.81 9.96
C ASP A 573 70.94 -14.50 9.47
N ASP A 574 71.27 -13.63 10.44
CA ASP A 574 72.53 -12.85 10.54
C ASP A 574 72.36 -11.44 11.14
N SER A 575 72.79 -11.35 12.40
CA SER A 575 73.71 -10.35 12.98
C SER A 575 73.36 -8.86 13.15
N ASP A 576 73.68 -8.42 14.38
CA ASP A 576 74.37 -7.19 14.78
C ASP A 576 73.62 -5.87 15.04
N ALA A 577 73.41 -5.64 16.35
CA ALA A 577 74.08 -4.61 17.16
C ALA A 577 73.78 -3.11 16.97
N GLY A 578 73.50 -2.46 18.11
CA GLY A 578 73.70 -1.02 18.35
C GLY A 578 72.54 -0.40 19.15
N ALA A 579 72.65 -0.31 20.47
CA ALA A 579 73.12 0.88 21.21
C ALA A 579 71.99 1.93 21.39
N GLN A 580 71.52 2.15 22.63
CA GLN A 580 71.85 3.32 23.50
C GLN A 580 71.30 4.65 22.94
N ASP A 581 70.80 5.61 23.69
CA ASP A 581 70.53 5.85 25.11
C ASP A 581 69.74 7.18 25.14
N ASP A 582 69.20 7.50 26.31
CA ASP A 582 69.06 8.85 26.83
C ASP A 582 68.00 9.85 26.30
N SER A 583 67.12 10.17 27.26
CA SER A 583 66.91 11.50 27.84
C SER A 583 65.79 12.41 27.30
N ASP A 584 64.74 12.49 28.13
CA ASP A 584 64.41 13.62 29.02
C ASP A 584 63.90 14.97 28.45
N ALA A 585 63.06 15.58 29.29
CA ALA A 585 62.56 16.96 29.33
C ALA A 585 61.37 17.38 28.44
N GLY A 586 60.17 17.23 29.02
CA GLY A 586 59.38 18.36 29.54
C GLY A 586 58.85 19.44 28.60
N ALA A 587 57.52 19.48 28.43
CA ALA A 587 56.63 20.60 28.77
C ALA A 587 55.18 20.15 28.66
#